data_AF-A0A936CWS0-F1
#
_entry.id   AF-A0A936CWS0-F1
#
_cell.length_a   1.000
_cell.length_b   1.000
_cell.length_c   1.000
_cell.angle_alpha   90.00
_cell.angle_beta   90.00
_cell.angle_gamma   90.00
#
_symmetry.space_group_name_H-M   'P 1'
#
loop_
_entity.id
_entity.type
_entity.pdbx_description
1 polymer ?
#
loop_
_entity_poly.entity_id
_entity_poly.type
_entity_poly.pdbx_seq_one_letter_code
_entity_poly.pdbx_strand_id
1 'polypeptide(L)'
;MNDHRPGRGGGARRAIPLIGCNLLALALAGWPSVPAARAETPPAEGTGSVAPAAAVETDVDGGPLERPDLYDLEQVPRFERKVLLRASLYTKNGDPVTAAHLLDEHLRDHPTQDHSLVRLHLAQNHADAGNTAAARDNYRRAVELEPRLERAWFGLADACYELTEYADAARAFEQGYAASPDRPAEVLYYAAASWLMAEQPTESMRVLEKLTRSPDEAPQLRWVQCYLAAANRVQQPEAASPALTRLLDAYPDDPDAWYLRYQYEAARRDFQGAAVALRVVGHLRELTPTEQKQLGDLLMAAGVSQLASEHYRRGLTPVSSLADVERLASALVAAHETEQALEVLRGALAGVEAGQPTTRLWSLIGDVHYVRQEYAEALDAFARVAADGDESGRAWLMQGYCALELGKRDEALDLLARASGFAEHEDLAQRLIQRALRLKDS
;
A
#
# COMPACT_ATOMS: atom_id res chain seq x y z
N MET A 1 -40.42 -55.48 -6.62
CA MET A 1 -39.81 -55.45 -7.95
C MET A 1 -39.69 -53.99 -8.36
N ASN A 2 -38.45 -53.60 -8.65
CA ASN A 2 -37.87 -52.30 -9.00
C ASN A 2 -38.79 -51.09 -9.22
N ASP A 3 -38.48 -50.03 -8.48
CA ASP A 3 -38.92 -48.67 -8.75
C ASP A 3 -37.66 -47.80 -9.02
N HIS A 4 -37.63 -47.18 -10.20
CA HIS A 4 -36.52 -46.38 -10.71
C HIS A 4 -36.62 -44.92 -10.23
N ARG A 5 -35.57 -44.41 -9.57
CA ARG A 5 -35.29 -42.97 -9.47
C ARG A 5 -33.90 -42.70 -10.05
N PRO A 6 -33.73 -41.78 -11.02
CA PRO A 6 -32.41 -41.33 -11.43
C PRO A 6 -31.88 -40.29 -10.44
N GLY A 7 -30.59 -40.42 -10.14
CA GLY A 7 -29.89 -39.64 -9.13
C GLY A 7 -29.74 -38.16 -9.51
N ARG A 8 -29.93 -37.29 -8.52
CA ARG A 8 -29.47 -35.91 -8.54
C ARG A 8 -27.94 -35.91 -8.54
N GLY A 9 -27.34 -35.62 -9.69
CA GLY A 9 -25.92 -35.29 -9.79
C GLY A 9 -25.69 -33.94 -9.15
N GLY A 10 -25.02 -33.92 -7.99
CA GLY A 10 -24.51 -32.70 -7.37
C GLY A 10 -23.44 -32.09 -8.27
N GLY A 11 -23.75 -30.95 -8.88
CA GLY A 11 -22.77 -30.10 -9.55
C GLY A 11 -21.81 -29.52 -8.51
N ALA A 12 -20.67 -30.17 -8.32
CA ALA A 12 -19.57 -29.61 -7.57
C ALA A 12 -19.09 -28.32 -8.29
N ARG A 13 -19.28 -27.16 -7.65
CA ARG A 13 -18.62 -25.91 -8.01
C ARG A 13 -17.11 -26.15 -7.96
N ARG A 14 -16.49 -26.46 -9.11
CA ARG A 14 -15.04 -26.50 -9.23
C ARG A 14 -14.56 -25.06 -9.38
N ALA A 15 -13.96 -24.53 -8.31
CA ALA A 15 -13.17 -23.32 -8.38
C ALA A 15 -12.09 -23.50 -9.47
N ILE A 16 -11.98 -22.53 -10.38
CA ILE A 16 -10.93 -22.48 -11.38
C ILE A 16 -9.67 -21.99 -10.66
N PRO A 17 -8.56 -22.74 -10.65
CA PRO A 17 -7.31 -22.23 -10.13
C PRO A 17 -6.76 -21.26 -11.18
N LEU A 18 -6.87 -19.96 -10.94
CA LEU A 18 -6.05 -18.97 -11.65
C LEU A 18 -4.63 -19.18 -11.16
N ILE A 19 -3.79 -19.72 -12.05
CA ILE A 19 -2.42 -20.13 -11.73
C ILE A 19 -1.60 -18.85 -11.47
N GLY A 20 -1.18 -18.67 -10.22
CA GLY A 20 0.15 -18.15 -9.90
C GLY A 20 0.49 -16.70 -10.29
N CYS A 21 -0.45 -15.78 -10.46
CA CYS A 21 -0.10 -14.37 -10.60
C CYS A 21 0.30 -13.79 -9.24
N ASN A 22 1.60 -13.81 -8.92
CA ASN A 22 2.19 -13.14 -7.76
C ASN A 22 2.21 -11.61 -7.97
N LEU A 23 1.03 -11.02 -8.16
CA LEU A 23 0.76 -9.63 -8.58
C LEU A 23 1.15 -8.60 -7.52
N LEU A 24 1.27 -9.03 -6.26
CA LEU A 24 1.52 -8.13 -5.14
C LEU A 24 2.92 -7.50 -5.18
N ALA A 25 3.93 -8.20 -5.71
CA ALA A 25 5.33 -7.78 -5.55
C ALA A 25 5.76 -6.66 -6.51
N LEU A 26 5.16 -6.56 -7.71
CA LEU A 26 5.63 -5.63 -8.76
C LEU A 26 4.83 -4.32 -8.83
N ALA A 27 3.53 -4.34 -8.53
CA ALA A 27 2.72 -3.11 -8.53
C ALA A 27 3.02 -2.17 -7.35
N LEU A 28 3.59 -2.71 -6.26
CA LEU A 28 3.85 -2.01 -4.99
C LEU A 28 5.31 -1.53 -4.84
N ALA A 29 6.11 -1.49 -5.90
CA ALA A 29 7.55 -1.15 -5.85
C ALA A 29 7.91 0.27 -5.32
N GLY A 30 6.93 1.04 -4.82
CA GLY A 30 7.11 2.32 -4.12
C GLY A 30 6.49 2.40 -2.73
N TRP A 31 5.99 1.29 -2.17
CA TRP A 31 5.38 1.22 -0.83
C TRP A 31 6.32 0.46 0.12
N PRO A 32 6.58 0.90 1.36
CA PRO A 32 7.22 0.05 2.36
C PRO A 32 6.48 -1.28 2.46
N SER A 33 7.21 -2.36 2.19
CA SER A 33 6.72 -3.74 2.13
C SER A 33 6.02 -4.14 3.44
N VAL A 34 4.73 -4.43 3.35
CA VAL A 34 4.00 -5.19 4.38
C VAL A 34 4.44 -6.65 4.23
N PRO A 35 4.87 -7.34 5.31
CA PRO A 35 5.16 -8.77 5.22
C PRO A 35 3.89 -9.50 4.79
N ALA A 36 4.02 -10.39 3.81
CA ALA A 36 2.90 -11.20 3.33
C ALA A 36 2.23 -11.92 4.50
N ALA A 37 1.06 -11.44 4.91
CA ALA A 37 0.22 -12.14 5.87
C ALA A 37 -0.07 -13.54 5.31
N ARG A 38 0.21 -14.58 6.09
CA ARG A 38 -0.20 -15.94 5.78
C ARG A 38 -1.71 -15.91 5.56
N ALA A 39 -2.15 -16.31 4.38
CA ALA A 39 -3.55 -16.61 4.11
C ALA A 39 -3.98 -17.75 5.04
N GLU A 40 -4.56 -17.41 6.19
CA GLU A 40 -5.35 -18.35 6.95
C GLU A 40 -6.67 -18.55 6.21
N THR A 41 -6.91 -19.78 5.79
CA THR A 41 -8.15 -20.24 5.20
C THR A 41 -9.32 -19.94 6.13
N PRO A 42 -10.38 -19.23 5.70
CA PRO A 42 -11.56 -19.06 6.52
C PRO A 42 -12.24 -20.43 6.74
N PRO A 43 -12.92 -20.63 7.89
CA PRO A 43 -13.58 -21.89 8.17
C PRO A 43 -14.76 -22.09 7.22
N ALA A 44 -14.94 -23.34 6.79
CA ALA A 44 -16.12 -23.77 6.06
C ALA A 44 -17.30 -23.94 7.03
N GLU A 45 -18.44 -23.30 6.73
CA GLU A 45 -19.84 -23.60 7.11
C GLU A 45 -20.65 -22.28 6.97
N GLY A 46 -21.88 -22.18 6.47
CA GLY A 46 -22.87 -23.10 5.94
C GLY A 46 -24.13 -22.27 5.63
N THR A 47 -24.64 -22.39 4.39
CA THR A 47 -26.02 -22.17 3.90
C THR A 47 -26.93 -21.03 4.43
N GLY A 48 -27.37 -20.17 3.51
CA GLY A 48 -28.61 -19.38 3.55
C GLY A 48 -28.53 -18.11 2.69
N SER A 49 -28.82 -18.16 1.37
CA SER A 49 -30.07 -17.63 0.75
C SER A 49 -30.39 -16.20 1.21
N VAL A 50 -30.37 -15.14 0.39
CA VAL A 50 -30.93 -14.91 -0.96
C VAL A 50 -30.10 -13.81 -1.65
N ALA A 51 -29.64 -14.03 -2.89
CA ALA A 51 -29.07 -12.98 -3.75
C ALA A 51 -30.20 -12.18 -4.44
N PRO A 52 -30.10 -10.85 -4.63
CA PRO A 52 -31.08 -10.13 -5.43
C PRO A 52 -30.86 -10.48 -6.91
N ALA A 53 -31.97 -10.65 -7.63
CA ALA A 53 -31.99 -11.03 -9.03
C ALA A 53 -31.19 -10.04 -9.89
N ALA A 54 -30.10 -10.53 -10.49
CA ALA A 54 -29.55 -9.91 -11.70
C ALA A 54 -30.65 -9.85 -12.75
N ALA A 55 -30.79 -8.70 -13.42
CA ALA A 55 -31.79 -8.49 -14.47
C ALA A 55 -31.73 -9.65 -15.48
N VAL A 56 -32.75 -10.51 -15.42
CA VAL A 56 -32.95 -11.61 -16.35
C VAL A 56 -33.42 -10.97 -17.65
N GLU A 57 -32.62 -11.07 -18.71
CA GLU A 57 -33.14 -10.82 -20.05
C GLU A 57 -34.23 -11.86 -20.30
N THR A 58 -35.47 -11.39 -20.40
CA THR A 58 -36.65 -12.23 -20.64
C THR A 58 -36.96 -12.25 -22.12
N ASP A 59 -37.29 -13.43 -22.65
CA ASP A 59 -37.83 -13.54 -24.00
C ASP A 59 -39.26 -12.97 -24.07
N VAL A 60 -39.84 -12.88 -25.27
CA VAL A 60 -41.19 -12.35 -25.53
C VAL A 60 -42.28 -13.03 -24.67
N ASP A 61 -42.02 -14.26 -24.20
CA ASP A 61 -42.92 -15.07 -23.35
C ASP A 61 -42.57 -15.07 -21.84
N GLY A 62 -41.65 -14.22 -21.38
CA GLY A 62 -41.41 -13.99 -19.95
C GLY A 62 -40.67 -15.10 -19.19
N GLY A 63 -40.14 -16.12 -19.88
CA GLY A 63 -39.21 -17.10 -19.31
C GLY A 63 -37.77 -16.58 -19.26
N PRO A 64 -36.91 -17.05 -18.32
CA PRO A 64 -35.49 -16.75 -18.37
C PRO A 64 -34.92 -17.31 -19.68
N LEU A 65 -34.25 -16.48 -20.48
CA LEU A 65 -33.47 -16.96 -21.63
C LEU A 65 -32.41 -17.95 -21.10
N GLU A 66 -32.62 -19.26 -21.30
CA GLU A 66 -31.63 -20.27 -20.97
C GLU A 66 -30.36 -19.98 -21.78
N ARG A 67 -29.26 -19.65 -21.08
CA ARG A 67 -27.97 -19.46 -21.73
C ARG A 67 -27.44 -20.84 -22.17
N PRO A 68 -27.13 -21.04 -23.46
CA PRO A 68 -26.55 -22.29 -23.93
C PRO A 68 -25.24 -22.60 -23.18
N ASP A 69 -25.05 -23.86 -22.77
CA ASP A 69 -23.75 -24.31 -22.25
C ASP A 69 -22.74 -24.38 -23.40
N LEU A 70 -21.90 -23.35 -23.50
CA LEU A 70 -20.88 -23.22 -24.55
C LEU A 70 -19.80 -24.31 -24.49
N TYR A 71 -19.74 -25.10 -23.41
CA TYR A 71 -18.76 -26.17 -23.22
C TYR A 71 -19.35 -27.57 -23.44
N ASP A 72 -20.64 -27.67 -23.76
CA ASP A 72 -21.29 -28.93 -24.08
C ASP A 72 -20.78 -29.49 -25.41
N LEU A 73 -19.90 -30.49 -25.32
CA LEU A 73 -19.33 -31.17 -26.48
C LEU A 73 -20.39 -31.90 -27.32
N GLU A 74 -21.59 -32.17 -26.80
CA GLU A 74 -22.66 -32.79 -27.57
C GLU A 74 -23.23 -31.85 -28.63
N GLN A 75 -23.20 -30.53 -28.35
CA GLN A 75 -23.62 -29.46 -29.26
C GLN A 75 -22.56 -29.12 -30.31
N VAL A 76 -21.31 -29.52 -30.08
CA VAL A 76 -20.20 -29.37 -31.02
C VAL A 76 -20.37 -30.34 -32.19
N PRO A 77 -20.17 -29.91 -33.46
CA PRO A 77 -20.31 -30.83 -34.58
C PRO A 77 -19.34 -32.01 -34.46
N ARG A 78 -19.77 -33.15 -35.02
CA ARG A 78 -19.17 -34.47 -34.73
C ARG A 78 -17.67 -34.53 -35.01
N PHE A 79 -17.20 -33.78 -35.99
CA PHE A 79 -15.83 -33.85 -36.47
C PHE A 79 -14.86 -33.12 -35.53
N GLU A 80 -15.22 -31.90 -35.12
CA GLU A 80 -14.55 -31.05 -34.14
C GLU A 80 -14.55 -31.75 -32.77
N ARG A 81 -15.69 -32.34 -32.39
CA ARG A 81 -15.81 -33.14 -31.17
C ARG A 81 -14.81 -34.30 -31.12
N LYS A 82 -14.62 -34.99 -32.25
CA LYS A 82 -13.69 -36.13 -32.33
C LYS A 82 -12.24 -35.69 -32.17
N VAL A 83 -11.83 -34.58 -32.80
CA VAL A 83 -10.45 -34.09 -32.65
C VAL A 83 -10.20 -33.57 -31.24
N LEU A 84 -11.17 -32.87 -30.63
CA LEU A 84 -11.10 -32.37 -29.25
C LEU A 84 -10.91 -33.52 -28.24
N LEU A 85 -11.71 -34.58 -28.36
CA LEU A 85 -11.56 -35.76 -27.51
C LEU A 85 -10.19 -36.42 -27.67
N ARG A 86 -9.69 -36.54 -28.90
CA ARG A 86 -8.36 -37.13 -29.17
C ARG A 86 -7.24 -36.26 -28.61
N ALA A 87 -7.29 -34.94 -28.79
CA ALA A 87 -6.32 -34.01 -28.22
C ALA A 87 -6.31 -34.08 -26.69
N SER A 88 -7.50 -34.14 -26.06
CA SER A 88 -7.62 -34.23 -24.60
C SER A 88 -6.94 -35.46 -23.98
N LEU A 89 -6.79 -36.56 -24.74
CA LEU A 89 -6.06 -37.74 -24.27
C LEU A 89 -4.56 -37.47 -24.19
N TYR A 90 -3.99 -36.77 -25.16
CA TYR A 90 -2.57 -36.38 -25.15
C TYR A 90 -2.28 -35.37 -24.04
N THR A 91 -3.14 -34.36 -23.85
CA THR A 91 -3.03 -33.41 -22.73
C THR A 91 -3.04 -34.14 -21.38
N LYS A 92 -3.96 -35.09 -21.18
CA LYS A 92 -4.04 -35.89 -19.94
C LYS A 92 -2.81 -36.76 -19.69
N ASN A 93 -2.12 -37.17 -20.75
CA ASN A 93 -0.89 -37.95 -20.68
C ASN A 93 0.36 -37.07 -20.50
N GLY A 94 0.20 -35.74 -20.35
CA GLY A 94 1.32 -34.81 -20.17
C GLY A 94 2.05 -34.46 -21.46
N ASP A 95 1.42 -34.66 -22.62
CA ASP A 95 1.98 -34.31 -23.92
C ASP A 95 1.15 -33.22 -24.61
N PRO A 96 1.27 -31.96 -24.18
CA PRO A 96 0.54 -30.83 -24.77
C PRO A 96 1.04 -30.49 -26.18
N VAL A 97 2.28 -30.84 -26.52
CA VAL A 97 2.87 -30.55 -27.84
C VAL A 97 2.17 -31.36 -28.92
N THR A 98 2.01 -32.67 -28.71
CA THR A 98 1.30 -33.54 -29.66
C THR A 98 -0.17 -33.16 -29.76
N ALA A 99 -0.81 -32.80 -28.64
CA ALA A 99 -2.18 -32.31 -28.62
C ALA A 99 -2.35 -31.03 -29.46
N ALA A 100 -1.45 -30.06 -29.32
CA ALA A 100 -1.48 -28.83 -30.11
C ALA A 100 -1.27 -29.11 -31.61
N HIS A 101 -0.27 -29.93 -31.96
CA HIS A 101 -0.01 -30.31 -33.35
C HIS A 101 -1.25 -30.94 -34.03
N LEU A 102 -1.94 -31.83 -33.31
CA LEU A 102 -3.14 -32.49 -33.80
C LEU A 102 -4.29 -31.53 -34.11
N LEU A 103 -4.45 -30.51 -33.28
CA LEU A 103 -5.51 -29.50 -33.43
C LEU A 103 -5.15 -28.49 -34.53
N ASP A 104 -3.87 -28.12 -34.66
CA ASP A 104 -3.38 -27.25 -35.74
C ASP A 104 -3.49 -27.93 -37.11
N GLU A 105 -3.11 -29.21 -37.21
CA GLU A 105 -3.29 -30.02 -38.42
C GLU A 105 -4.76 -30.07 -38.85
N HIS A 106 -5.67 -30.29 -37.91
CA HIS A 106 -7.10 -30.29 -38.19
C HIS A 106 -7.61 -28.96 -38.75
N LEU A 107 -7.21 -27.82 -38.17
CA LEU A 107 -7.61 -26.50 -38.63
C LEU A 107 -7.00 -26.17 -40.00
N ARG A 108 -5.80 -26.70 -40.30
CA ARG A 108 -5.13 -26.53 -41.60
C ARG A 108 -5.80 -27.33 -42.71
N ASP A 109 -6.15 -28.58 -42.44
CA ASP A 109 -6.78 -29.48 -43.42
C ASP A 109 -8.26 -29.13 -43.65
N HIS A 110 -8.88 -28.47 -42.68
CA HIS A 110 -10.29 -28.10 -42.72
C HIS A 110 -10.52 -26.61 -42.36
N PRO A 111 -10.09 -25.67 -43.22
CA PRO A 111 -10.16 -24.23 -42.92
C PRO A 111 -11.59 -23.70 -42.79
N THR A 112 -12.60 -24.42 -43.29
CA THR A 112 -14.02 -24.07 -43.14
C THR A 112 -14.63 -24.54 -41.81
N GLN A 113 -13.88 -25.29 -41.00
CA GLN A 113 -14.31 -25.87 -39.71
C GLN A 113 -13.65 -25.16 -38.52
N ASP A 114 -13.45 -23.85 -38.65
CA ASP A 114 -12.85 -23.00 -37.61
C ASP A 114 -13.84 -22.83 -36.44
N HIS A 115 -13.62 -23.57 -35.35
CA HIS A 115 -14.53 -23.64 -34.20
C HIS A 115 -13.89 -23.07 -32.94
N SER A 116 -14.65 -22.26 -32.17
CA SER A 116 -14.17 -21.56 -30.97
C SER A 116 -13.56 -22.50 -29.92
N LEU A 117 -14.20 -23.64 -29.62
CA LEU A 117 -13.65 -24.63 -28.70
C LEU A 117 -12.38 -25.34 -29.21
N VAL A 118 -12.24 -25.56 -30.52
CA VAL A 118 -11.00 -26.11 -31.09
C VAL A 118 -9.85 -25.12 -30.89
N ARG A 119 -10.12 -23.83 -31.16
CA ARG A 119 -9.17 -22.74 -30.89
C ARG A 119 -8.83 -22.59 -29.41
N LEU A 120 -9.81 -22.68 -28.52
CA LEU A 120 -9.60 -22.65 -27.07
C LEU A 120 -8.66 -23.77 -26.61
N HIS A 121 -8.94 -25.02 -27.01
CA HIS A 121 -8.12 -26.17 -26.61
C HIS A 121 -6.74 -26.14 -27.26
N LEU A 122 -6.61 -25.65 -28.49
CA LEU A 122 -5.32 -25.44 -29.13
C LEU A 122 -4.49 -24.40 -28.37
N ALA A 123 -5.12 -23.30 -27.97
CA ALA A 123 -4.48 -22.26 -27.17
C ALA A 123 -3.99 -22.77 -25.81
N GLN A 124 -4.81 -23.54 -25.10
CA GLN A 124 -4.43 -24.17 -23.82
C GLN A 124 -3.21 -25.08 -23.98
N ASN A 125 -3.20 -25.94 -25.00
CA ASN A 125 -2.06 -26.83 -25.23
C ASN A 125 -0.80 -26.06 -25.67
N HIS A 126 -0.94 -24.96 -26.42
CA HIS A 126 0.20 -24.07 -26.69
C HIS A 126 0.74 -23.41 -25.41
N ALA A 127 -0.14 -22.96 -24.51
CA ALA A 127 0.28 -22.38 -23.23
C ALA A 127 1.01 -23.41 -22.36
N ASP A 128 0.46 -24.62 -22.22
CA ASP A 128 1.08 -25.72 -21.47
C ASP A 128 2.43 -26.16 -22.08
N ALA A 129 2.60 -25.99 -23.39
CA ALA A 129 3.85 -26.23 -24.10
C ALA A 129 4.85 -25.06 -24.04
N GLY A 130 4.53 -23.97 -23.34
CA GLY A 130 5.38 -22.77 -23.23
C GLY A 130 5.37 -21.86 -24.48
N ASN A 131 4.47 -22.11 -25.43
CA ASN A 131 4.32 -21.32 -26.65
C ASN A 131 3.29 -20.19 -26.46
N THR A 132 3.55 -19.28 -25.52
CA THR A 132 2.59 -18.25 -25.08
C THR A 132 2.08 -17.35 -26.22
N ALA A 133 2.92 -17.01 -27.21
CA ALA A 133 2.50 -16.22 -28.37
C ALA A 133 1.45 -16.94 -29.25
N ALA A 134 1.65 -18.23 -29.51
CA ALA A 134 0.69 -19.04 -30.26
C ALA A 134 -0.59 -19.28 -29.45
N ALA A 135 -0.48 -19.39 -28.13
CA ALA A 135 -1.64 -19.47 -27.24
C ALA A 135 -2.49 -18.20 -27.34
N ARG A 136 -1.87 -17.01 -27.20
CA ARG A 136 -2.55 -15.71 -27.34
C ARG A 136 -3.31 -15.60 -28.66
N ASP A 137 -2.68 -15.93 -29.78
CA ASP A 137 -3.31 -15.77 -31.10
C ASP A 137 -4.51 -16.73 -31.27
N ASN A 138 -4.43 -17.95 -30.75
CA ASN A 138 -5.55 -18.88 -30.77
C ASN A 138 -6.65 -18.50 -29.79
N TYR A 139 -6.34 -17.99 -28.59
CA TYR A 139 -7.34 -17.44 -27.68
C TYR A 139 -8.06 -16.24 -28.29
N ARG A 140 -7.32 -15.32 -28.94
CA ARG A 140 -7.90 -14.19 -29.67
C ARG A 140 -8.88 -14.67 -30.74
N ARG A 141 -8.49 -15.67 -31.52
CA ARG A 141 -9.38 -16.25 -32.53
C ARG A 141 -10.61 -16.93 -31.91
N ALA A 142 -10.45 -17.60 -30.77
CA ALA A 142 -11.57 -18.23 -30.06
C ALA A 142 -12.62 -17.21 -29.62
N VAL A 143 -12.20 -16.05 -29.09
CA VAL A 143 -13.12 -14.99 -28.64
C VAL A 143 -13.73 -14.19 -29.81
N GLU A 144 -13.06 -14.12 -30.96
CA GLU A 144 -13.66 -13.58 -32.19
C GLU A 144 -14.80 -14.45 -32.71
N LEU A 145 -14.65 -15.78 -32.60
CA LEU A 145 -15.66 -16.75 -33.03
C LEU A 145 -16.82 -16.85 -32.04
N GLU A 146 -16.54 -16.82 -30.74
CA GLU A 146 -17.54 -16.85 -29.68
C GLU A 146 -17.19 -15.84 -28.57
N PRO A 147 -17.70 -14.59 -28.66
CA PRO A 147 -17.41 -13.55 -27.67
C PRO A 147 -17.93 -13.85 -26.26
N ARG A 148 -18.86 -14.80 -26.08
CA ARG A 148 -19.37 -15.20 -24.77
C ARG A 148 -18.51 -16.27 -24.08
N LEU A 149 -17.46 -16.77 -24.75
CA LEU A 149 -16.59 -17.82 -24.22
C LEU A 149 -15.61 -17.28 -23.17
N GLU A 150 -16.04 -17.21 -21.91
CA GLU A 150 -15.30 -16.55 -20.84
C GLU A 150 -13.92 -17.18 -20.58
N ARG A 151 -13.79 -18.51 -20.68
CA ARG A 151 -12.49 -19.18 -20.54
C ARG A 151 -11.47 -18.76 -21.60
N ALA A 152 -11.92 -18.42 -22.81
CA ALA A 152 -11.03 -17.95 -23.86
C ALA A 152 -10.57 -16.51 -23.58
N TRP A 153 -11.43 -15.67 -23.00
CA TRP A 153 -11.03 -14.34 -22.54
C TRP A 153 -10.02 -14.39 -21.39
N PHE A 154 -10.22 -15.28 -20.41
CA PHE A 154 -9.25 -15.45 -19.32
C PHE A 154 -7.91 -15.97 -19.83
N GLY A 155 -7.92 -17.01 -20.68
CA GLY A 155 -6.69 -17.51 -21.29
C GLY A 155 -5.99 -16.49 -22.17
N LEU A 156 -6.74 -15.65 -22.90
CA LEU A 156 -6.18 -14.52 -23.65
C LEU A 156 -5.50 -13.52 -22.72
N ALA A 157 -6.16 -13.19 -21.60
CA ALA A 157 -5.64 -12.24 -20.64
C ALA A 157 -4.34 -12.73 -20.00
N ASP A 158 -4.30 -14.00 -19.57
CA ASP A 158 -3.11 -14.64 -19.00
C ASP A 158 -1.95 -14.65 -20.01
N ALA A 159 -2.22 -15.07 -21.26
CA ALA A 159 -1.21 -15.09 -22.31
C ALA A 159 -0.67 -13.69 -22.64
N CYS A 160 -1.54 -12.68 -22.72
CA CYS A 160 -1.10 -11.28 -22.90
C CYS A 160 -0.30 -10.78 -21.70
N TYR A 161 -0.67 -11.15 -20.47
CA TYR A 161 0.05 -10.74 -19.27
C TYR A 161 1.47 -11.32 -19.24
N GLU A 162 1.62 -12.62 -19.53
CA GLU A 162 2.94 -13.26 -19.63
C GLU A 162 3.82 -12.65 -20.74
N LEU A 163 3.21 -12.23 -21.84
CA LEU A 163 3.89 -11.53 -22.93
C LEU A 163 4.15 -10.05 -22.62
N THR A 164 3.85 -9.58 -21.41
CA THR A 164 3.97 -8.18 -20.96
C THR A 164 3.08 -7.18 -21.71
N GLU A 165 2.08 -7.68 -22.44
CA GLU A 165 1.06 -6.92 -23.16
C GLU A 165 -0.05 -6.50 -22.18
N TYR A 166 0.31 -5.78 -21.12
CA TYR A 166 -0.54 -5.57 -19.96
C TYR A 166 -1.86 -4.85 -20.26
N ALA A 167 -1.88 -3.93 -21.23
CA ALA A 167 -3.11 -3.24 -21.65
C ALA A 167 -4.09 -4.20 -22.36
N ASP A 168 -3.59 -5.15 -23.13
CA ASP A 168 -4.41 -6.17 -23.78
C ASP A 168 -4.90 -7.21 -22.77
N ALA A 169 -4.05 -7.59 -21.82
CA ALA A 169 -4.44 -8.43 -20.70
C ALA A 169 -5.60 -7.81 -19.91
N ALA A 170 -5.49 -6.52 -19.55
CA ALA A 170 -6.52 -5.80 -18.82
C ALA A 170 -7.86 -5.79 -19.56
N ARG A 171 -7.84 -5.48 -20.86
CA ARG A 171 -9.04 -5.51 -21.71
C ARG A 171 -9.66 -6.90 -21.79
N ALA A 172 -8.84 -7.93 -21.96
CA ALA A 172 -9.30 -9.31 -22.02
C ALA A 172 -9.95 -9.76 -20.69
N PHE A 173 -9.38 -9.38 -19.53
CA PHE A 173 -10.02 -9.63 -18.23
C PHE A 173 -11.37 -8.90 -18.11
N GLU A 174 -11.48 -7.63 -18.53
CA GLU A 174 -12.76 -6.90 -18.49
C GLU A 174 -13.83 -7.54 -19.39
N GLN A 175 -13.44 -8.00 -20.59
CA GLN A 175 -14.36 -8.73 -21.48
C GLN A 175 -14.75 -10.10 -20.91
N GLY A 176 -13.78 -10.84 -20.35
CA GLY A 176 -14.05 -12.10 -19.67
C GLY A 176 -15.03 -11.93 -18.51
N TYR A 177 -14.84 -10.90 -17.68
CA TYR A 177 -15.80 -10.55 -16.62
C TYR A 177 -17.20 -10.26 -17.16
N ALA A 178 -17.31 -9.55 -18.30
CA ALA A 178 -18.60 -9.23 -18.90
C ALA A 178 -19.30 -10.47 -19.49
N ALA A 179 -18.52 -11.41 -20.05
CA ALA A 179 -19.00 -12.68 -20.60
C ALA A 179 -19.41 -13.68 -19.50
N SER A 180 -18.72 -13.68 -18.36
CA SER A 180 -18.99 -14.57 -17.24
C SER A 180 -20.41 -14.38 -16.66
N PRO A 181 -21.20 -15.46 -16.52
CA PRO A 181 -22.51 -15.41 -15.87
C PRO A 181 -22.43 -15.04 -14.38
N ASP A 182 -21.38 -15.49 -13.69
CA ASP A 182 -21.15 -15.32 -12.25
C ASP A 182 -20.37 -14.04 -11.91
N ARG A 183 -19.77 -13.39 -12.90
CA ARG A 183 -19.06 -12.10 -12.78
C ARG A 183 -18.13 -12.05 -11.56
N PRO A 184 -17.13 -12.94 -11.48
CA PRO A 184 -16.24 -13.03 -10.33
C PRO A 184 -15.48 -11.71 -10.13
N ALA A 185 -15.66 -11.09 -8.95
CA ALA A 185 -15.07 -9.80 -8.60
C ALA A 185 -13.53 -9.79 -8.78
N GLU A 186 -12.91 -10.94 -8.50
CA GLU A 186 -11.47 -11.16 -8.63
C GLU A 186 -10.92 -10.85 -10.03
N VAL A 187 -11.70 -11.09 -11.09
CA VAL A 187 -11.27 -10.80 -12.46
C VAL A 187 -11.12 -9.30 -12.70
N LEU A 188 -11.96 -8.46 -12.08
CA LEU A 188 -11.79 -7.01 -12.17
C LEU A 188 -10.54 -6.54 -11.41
N TYR A 189 -10.16 -7.22 -10.33
CA TYR A 189 -8.89 -6.94 -9.65
C TYR A 189 -7.70 -7.24 -10.57
N TYR A 190 -7.71 -8.36 -11.30
CA TYR A 190 -6.66 -8.67 -12.28
C TYR A 190 -6.62 -7.70 -13.46
N ALA A 191 -7.79 -7.27 -13.95
CA ALA A 191 -7.87 -6.21 -14.96
C ALA A 191 -7.22 -4.91 -14.45
N ALA A 192 -7.58 -4.47 -13.24
CA ALA A 192 -7.06 -3.26 -12.65
C ALA A 192 -5.55 -3.30 -12.38
N ALA A 193 -5.04 -4.43 -11.87
CA ALA A 193 -3.62 -4.64 -11.68
C ALA A 193 -2.86 -4.62 -13.02
N SER A 194 -3.42 -5.23 -14.06
CA SER A 194 -2.86 -5.20 -15.42
C SER A 194 -2.83 -3.78 -15.98
N TRP A 195 -3.87 -2.97 -15.76
CA TRP A 195 -3.85 -1.56 -16.15
C TRP A 195 -2.75 -0.75 -15.44
N LEU A 196 -2.45 -1.03 -14.16
CA LEU A 196 -1.33 -0.40 -13.45
C LEU A 196 0.04 -0.80 -14.00
N MET A 197 0.20 -2.07 -14.37
CA MET A 197 1.41 -2.58 -15.03
C MET A 197 1.58 -1.99 -16.44
N ALA A 198 0.47 -1.68 -17.12
CA ALA A 198 0.44 -0.98 -18.40
C ALA A 198 0.69 0.54 -18.29
N GLU A 199 1.04 1.05 -17.10
CA GLU A 199 1.19 2.48 -16.80
C GLU A 199 -0.05 3.34 -17.14
N GLN A 200 -1.25 2.73 -17.06
CA GLN A 200 -2.53 3.39 -17.31
C GLN A 200 -3.35 3.46 -16.01
N PRO A 201 -2.95 4.30 -15.04
CA PRO A 201 -3.58 4.35 -13.73
C PRO A 201 -5.01 4.87 -13.77
N THR A 202 -5.38 5.68 -14.78
CA THR A 202 -6.75 6.17 -14.96
C THR A 202 -7.74 5.04 -15.26
N GLU A 203 -7.37 4.10 -16.15
CA GLU A 203 -8.20 2.94 -16.46
C GLU A 203 -8.27 1.97 -15.28
N SER A 204 -7.14 1.75 -14.59
CA SER A 204 -7.13 0.96 -13.36
C SER A 204 -8.10 1.53 -12.32
N MET A 205 -8.05 2.86 -12.12
CA MET A 205 -8.92 3.57 -11.19
C MET A 205 -10.40 3.38 -11.52
N ARG A 206 -10.80 3.47 -12.79
CA ARG A 206 -12.17 3.22 -13.26
C ARG A 206 -12.65 1.81 -12.93
N VAL A 207 -11.80 0.81 -13.14
CA VAL A 207 -12.14 -0.60 -12.87
C VAL A 207 -12.25 -0.85 -11.36
N LEU A 208 -11.34 -0.28 -10.56
CA LEU A 208 -11.33 -0.43 -9.10
C LEU A 208 -12.50 0.29 -8.43
N GLU A 209 -12.90 1.44 -8.95
CA GLU A 209 -14.10 2.15 -8.50
C GLU A 209 -15.35 1.28 -8.71
N LYS A 210 -15.48 0.62 -9.86
CA LYS A 210 -16.56 -0.33 -10.11
C LYS A 210 -16.51 -1.53 -9.15
N LEU A 211 -15.33 -2.13 -8.98
CA LEU A 211 -15.11 -3.29 -8.13
C LEU A 211 -15.50 -3.00 -6.66
N THR A 212 -15.01 -1.87 -6.12
CA THR A 212 -15.17 -1.52 -4.71
C THR A 212 -16.50 -0.84 -4.38
N ARG A 213 -17.31 -0.48 -5.39
CA ARG A 213 -18.69 0.01 -5.21
C ARG A 213 -19.73 -1.09 -5.15
N SER A 214 -19.40 -2.32 -5.53
CA SER A 214 -20.36 -3.42 -5.50
C SER A 214 -20.90 -3.62 -4.07
N PRO A 215 -22.23 -3.61 -3.84
CA PRO A 215 -22.80 -3.73 -2.50
C PRO A 215 -22.74 -5.17 -1.98
N ASP A 216 -22.66 -6.16 -2.87
CA ASP A 216 -22.81 -7.58 -2.54
C ASP A 216 -21.58 -8.18 -1.84
N GLU A 217 -20.40 -7.60 -2.04
CA GLU A 217 -19.14 -8.05 -1.45
C GLU A 217 -18.42 -6.90 -0.75
N ALA A 218 -17.89 -7.16 0.43
CA ALA A 218 -17.03 -6.20 1.11
C ALA A 218 -15.72 -6.05 0.32
N PRO A 219 -15.19 -4.82 0.16
CA PRO A 219 -13.95 -4.64 -0.56
C PRO A 219 -12.81 -5.32 0.20
N GLN A 220 -12.01 -6.12 -0.50
CA GLN A 220 -10.85 -6.79 0.09
C GLN A 220 -9.68 -5.81 0.24
N LEU A 221 -8.80 -6.04 1.23
CA LEU A 221 -7.63 -5.19 1.52
C LEU A 221 -6.81 -4.89 0.27
N ARG A 222 -6.44 -5.94 -0.50
CA ARG A 222 -5.66 -5.82 -1.74
C ARG A 222 -6.34 -5.00 -2.83
N TRP A 223 -7.67 -4.99 -2.90
CA TRP A 223 -8.41 -4.18 -3.87
C TRP A 223 -8.29 -2.70 -3.52
N VAL A 224 -8.47 -2.36 -2.25
CA VAL A 224 -8.34 -0.98 -1.76
C VAL A 224 -6.89 -0.49 -1.84
N GLN A 225 -5.91 -1.33 -1.53
CA GLN A 225 -4.49 -1.02 -1.73
C GLN A 225 -4.18 -0.69 -3.20
N CYS A 226 -4.65 -1.52 -4.13
CA CYS A 226 -4.51 -1.28 -5.56
C CYS A 226 -5.21 0.03 -5.98
N TYR A 227 -6.39 0.31 -5.43
CA TYR A 227 -7.16 1.53 -5.74
C TYR A 227 -6.44 2.77 -5.25
N LEU A 228 -5.94 2.76 -4.01
CA LEU A 228 -5.13 3.84 -3.47
C LEU A 228 -3.86 4.07 -4.30
N ALA A 229 -3.18 3.01 -4.73
CA ALA A 229 -2.01 3.12 -5.60
C ALA A 229 -2.35 3.78 -6.95
N ALA A 230 -3.44 3.38 -7.60
CA ALA A 230 -3.92 3.99 -8.83
C ALA A 230 -4.32 5.46 -8.64
N ALA A 231 -5.11 5.74 -7.60
CA ALA A 231 -5.60 7.07 -7.25
C ALA A 231 -4.45 8.04 -6.94
N ASN A 232 -3.41 7.59 -6.23
CA ASN A 232 -2.21 8.37 -5.96
C ASN A 232 -1.46 8.75 -7.26
N ARG A 233 -1.32 7.82 -8.21
CA ARG A 233 -0.69 8.11 -9.51
C ARG A 233 -1.47 9.13 -10.33
N VAL A 234 -2.80 9.16 -10.19
CA VAL A 234 -3.70 10.13 -10.83
C VAL A 234 -3.83 11.44 -10.02
N GLN A 235 -3.18 11.54 -8.85
CA GLN A 235 -3.27 12.66 -7.91
C GLN A 235 -4.72 12.90 -7.41
N GLN A 236 -5.51 11.84 -7.26
CA GLN A 236 -6.87 11.85 -6.74
C GLN A 236 -7.08 10.83 -5.60
N PRO A 237 -6.26 10.85 -4.53
CA PRO A 237 -6.34 9.86 -3.45
C PRO A 237 -7.72 9.77 -2.80
N GLU A 238 -8.48 10.87 -2.76
CA GLU A 238 -9.83 10.96 -2.20
C GLU A 238 -10.82 9.99 -2.86
N ALA A 239 -10.60 9.60 -4.12
CA ALA A 239 -11.49 8.70 -4.85
C ALA A 239 -11.63 7.33 -4.17
N ALA A 240 -10.56 6.83 -3.54
CA ALA A 240 -10.56 5.54 -2.85
C ALA A 240 -11.06 5.61 -1.40
N SER A 241 -11.35 6.80 -0.87
CA SER A 241 -11.80 6.99 0.52
C SER A 241 -13.06 6.18 0.86
N PRO A 242 -14.13 6.15 0.02
CA PRO A 242 -15.31 5.33 0.30
C PRO A 242 -15.01 3.83 0.37
N ALA A 243 -14.09 3.34 -0.48
CA ALA A 243 -13.68 1.93 -0.47
C ALA A 243 -12.92 1.58 0.81
N LEU A 244 -12.05 2.48 1.27
CA LEU A 244 -11.32 2.34 2.53
C LEU A 244 -12.25 2.38 3.75
N THR A 245 -13.26 3.25 3.76
CA THR A 245 -14.28 3.24 4.83
C THR A 245 -15.04 1.92 4.85
N ARG A 246 -15.52 1.44 3.70
CA ARG A 246 -16.21 0.15 3.63
C ARG A 246 -15.34 -1.03 4.05
N LEU A 247 -14.04 -0.99 3.76
CA LEU A 247 -13.07 -1.99 4.22
C LEU A 247 -13.01 -2.01 5.76
N LEU A 248 -12.88 -0.83 6.39
CA LEU A 248 -12.83 -0.70 7.85
C LEU A 248 -14.15 -1.07 8.52
N ASP A 249 -15.30 -0.79 7.88
CA ASP A 249 -16.61 -1.20 8.39
C ASP A 249 -16.77 -2.72 8.37
N ALA A 250 -16.21 -3.40 7.37
CA ALA A 250 -16.26 -4.85 7.24
C ALA A 250 -15.23 -5.57 8.13
N TYR A 251 -14.07 -4.96 8.33
CA TYR A 251 -12.94 -5.53 9.07
C TYR A 251 -12.40 -4.55 10.11
N PRO A 252 -13.19 -4.17 11.13
CA PRO A 252 -12.79 -3.16 12.12
C PRO A 252 -11.64 -3.62 13.03
N ASP A 253 -11.46 -4.93 13.18
CA ASP A 253 -10.43 -5.52 14.04
C ASP A 253 -9.17 -5.95 13.25
N ASP A 254 -9.11 -5.66 11.94
CA ASP A 254 -7.96 -5.98 11.10
C ASP A 254 -6.89 -4.86 11.19
N PRO A 255 -5.71 -5.13 11.79
CA PRO A 255 -4.65 -4.13 11.88
C PRO A 255 -4.13 -3.68 10.53
N ASP A 256 -4.18 -4.50 9.48
CA ASP A 256 -3.66 -4.13 8.16
C ASP A 256 -4.59 -3.14 7.44
N ALA A 257 -5.91 -3.23 7.67
CA ALA A 257 -6.87 -2.24 7.19
C ALA A 257 -6.65 -0.87 7.85
N TRP A 258 -6.39 -0.83 9.17
CA TRP A 258 -6.03 0.39 9.87
C TRP A 258 -4.66 0.94 9.48
N TYR A 259 -3.70 0.06 9.20
CA TYR A 259 -2.39 0.46 8.70
C TYR A 259 -2.51 1.12 7.31
N LEU A 260 -3.37 0.60 6.45
CA LEU A 260 -3.70 1.22 5.16
C LEU A 260 -4.34 2.61 5.34
N ARG A 261 -5.21 2.77 6.35
CA ARG A 261 -5.78 4.08 6.71
C ARG A 261 -4.72 5.07 7.20
N TYR A 262 -3.77 4.62 8.01
CA TYR A 262 -2.63 5.44 8.42
C TYR A 262 -1.85 5.94 7.20
N GLN A 263 -1.51 5.06 6.26
CA GLN A 263 -0.76 5.42 5.07
C GLN A 263 -1.53 6.41 4.17
N TYR A 264 -2.84 6.20 4.03
CA TYR A 264 -3.72 7.10 3.29
C TYR A 264 -3.72 8.53 3.86
N GLU A 265 -3.90 8.67 5.18
CA GLU A 265 -3.93 10.01 5.80
C GLU A 265 -2.56 10.67 5.88
N ALA A 266 -1.51 9.87 6.12
CA ALA A 266 -0.13 10.37 6.12
C ALA A 266 0.25 10.96 4.75
N ALA A 267 -0.15 10.31 3.65
CA ALA A 267 0.09 10.81 2.30
C ALA A 267 -0.60 12.16 2.03
N ARG A 268 -1.76 12.39 2.66
CA ARG A 268 -2.53 13.65 2.57
C ARG A 268 -2.07 14.71 3.58
N ARG A 269 -1.04 14.40 4.38
CA ARG A 269 -0.53 15.24 5.49
C ARG A 269 -1.57 15.51 6.57
N ASP A 270 -2.60 14.66 6.67
CA ASP A 270 -3.50 14.66 7.82
C ASP A 270 -2.83 13.91 8.98
N PHE A 271 -1.95 14.61 9.69
CA PHE A 271 -1.17 14.03 10.79
C PHE A 271 -2.05 13.57 11.95
N GLN A 272 -3.19 14.21 12.17
CA GLN A 272 -4.13 13.82 13.23
C GLN A 272 -4.83 12.51 12.88
N GLY A 273 -5.39 12.41 11.66
CA GLY A 273 -6.01 11.19 11.16
C GLY A 273 -5.02 10.02 11.11
N ALA A 274 -3.80 10.27 10.65
CA ALA A 274 -2.72 9.29 10.62
C ALA A 274 -2.32 8.80 12.01
N ALA A 275 -2.19 9.71 12.99
CA ALA A 275 -1.90 9.35 14.37
C ALA A 275 -3.02 8.49 14.99
N VAL A 276 -4.29 8.82 14.73
CA VAL A 276 -5.42 8.02 15.20
C VAL A 276 -5.36 6.61 14.61
N ALA A 277 -5.19 6.48 13.29
CA ALA A 277 -5.15 5.18 12.63
C ALA A 277 -3.99 4.31 13.16
N LEU A 278 -2.78 4.87 13.26
CA LEU A 278 -1.61 4.12 13.76
C LEU A 278 -1.73 3.77 15.26
N ARG A 279 -2.43 4.59 16.06
CA ARG A 279 -2.78 4.24 17.45
C ARG A 279 -3.74 3.05 17.52
N VAL A 280 -4.74 2.99 16.64
CA VAL A 280 -5.65 1.84 16.57
C VAL A 280 -4.88 0.57 16.20
N VAL A 281 -3.96 0.64 15.22
CA VAL A 281 -3.05 -0.48 14.92
C VAL A 281 -2.31 -0.93 16.18
N GLY A 282 -1.82 0.01 16.99
CA GLY A 282 -1.14 -0.28 18.25
C GLY A 282 -2.02 -0.83 19.38
N HIS A 283 -3.35 -0.79 19.23
CA HIS A 283 -4.30 -1.46 20.14
C HIS A 283 -4.63 -2.88 19.66
N LEU A 284 -4.59 -3.11 18.35
CA LEU A 284 -4.87 -4.41 17.73
C LEU A 284 -3.63 -5.33 17.73
N ARG A 285 -2.43 -4.76 17.58
CA ARG A 285 -1.15 -5.48 17.64
C ARG A 285 -0.04 -4.63 18.25
N GLU A 286 1.05 -5.28 18.65
CA GLU A 286 2.25 -4.57 19.05
C GLU A 286 2.83 -3.78 17.87
N LEU A 287 3.13 -2.51 18.11
CA LEU A 287 3.85 -1.68 17.13
C LEU A 287 5.34 -1.99 17.20
N THR A 288 5.95 -2.11 16.02
CA THR A 288 7.41 -2.21 15.89
C THR A 288 8.08 -0.93 16.41
N PRO A 289 9.37 -0.99 16.80
CA PRO A 289 10.09 0.22 17.23
C PRO A 289 10.06 1.35 16.19
N THR A 290 10.10 1.01 14.90
CA THR A 290 9.96 1.98 13.81
C THR A 290 8.57 2.63 13.80
N GLU A 291 7.50 1.85 13.94
CA GLU A 291 6.13 2.37 13.99
C GLU A 291 5.88 3.20 15.26
N GLN A 292 6.47 2.82 16.40
CA GLN A 292 6.44 3.64 17.62
C GLN A 292 7.05 5.02 17.37
N LYS A 293 8.20 5.09 16.68
CA LYS A 293 8.83 6.36 16.31
C LYS A 293 7.99 7.15 15.31
N GLN A 294 7.42 6.49 14.30
CA GLN A 294 6.51 7.14 13.33
C GLN A 294 5.28 7.73 14.03
N LEU A 295 4.71 7.01 14.99
CA LEU A 295 3.61 7.52 15.80
C LEU A 295 4.05 8.73 16.65
N GLY A 296 5.26 8.68 17.22
CA GLY A 296 5.87 9.84 17.88
C GLY A 296 5.97 11.06 16.96
N ASP A 297 6.47 10.88 15.73
CA ASP A 297 6.58 11.96 14.73
C ASP A 297 5.22 12.57 14.38
N LEU A 298 4.21 11.72 14.19
CA LEU A 298 2.83 12.17 13.91
C LEU A 298 2.22 12.94 15.08
N LEU A 299 2.43 12.47 16.31
CA LEU A 299 1.93 13.13 17.52
C LEU A 299 2.64 14.47 17.76
N MET A 300 3.94 14.57 17.45
CA MET A 300 4.66 15.84 17.45
C MET A 300 4.06 16.83 16.44
N ALA A 301 3.80 16.38 15.21
CA ALA A 301 3.17 17.21 14.18
C ALA A 301 1.74 17.63 14.56
N ALA A 302 1.01 16.80 15.32
CA ALA A 302 -0.30 17.11 15.86
C ALA A 302 -0.27 17.99 17.14
N GLY A 303 0.92 18.33 17.67
CA GLY A 303 1.08 19.16 18.88
C GLY A 303 0.86 18.42 20.20
N VAL A 304 0.89 17.08 20.21
CA VAL A 304 0.67 16.24 21.39
C VAL A 304 1.99 15.69 21.92
N SER A 305 2.88 16.61 22.34
CA SER A 305 4.29 16.30 22.66
C SER A 305 4.49 15.32 23.80
N GLN A 306 3.58 15.28 24.79
CA GLN A 306 3.67 14.35 25.91
C GLN A 306 3.47 12.89 25.46
N LEU A 307 2.45 12.62 24.65
CA LEU A 307 2.27 11.27 24.10
C LEU A 307 3.38 10.91 23.11
N ALA A 308 3.88 11.90 22.37
CA ALA A 308 5.00 11.67 21.46
C ALA A 308 6.26 11.19 22.21
N SER A 309 6.60 11.78 23.36
CA SER A 309 7.76 11.37 24.14
C SER A 309 7.66 9.92 24.65
N GLU A 310 6.46 9.50 25.05
CA GLU A 310 6.20 8.11 25.45
C GLU A 310 6.45 7.13 24.30
N HIS A 311 5.91 7.44 23.11
CA HIS A 311 6.08 6.59 21.93
C HIS A 311 7.52 6.57 21.41
N TYR A 312 8.22 7.70 21.41
CA TYR A 312 9.66 7.72 21.11
C TYR A 312 10.44 6.84 22.07
N ARG A 313 10.17 6.91 23.38
CA ARG A 313 10.84 6.08 24.39
C ARG A 313 10.61 4.59 24.13
N ARG A 314 9.38 4.18 23.81
CA ARG A 314 9.05 2.79 23.43
C ARG A 314 9.71 2.35 22.11
N GLY A 315 9.97 3.29 21.21
CA GLY A 315 10.64 3.06 19.93
C GLY A 315 12.17 3.05 19.99
N LEU A 316 12.77 3.38 21.13
CA LEU A 316 14.22 3.28 21.31
C LEU A 316 14.63 1.82 21.54
N THR A 317 15.74 1.45 20.92
CA THR A 317 16.38 0.13 21.05
C THR A 317 17.86 0.33 21.40
N PRO A 318 18.59 -0.70 21.84
CA PRO A 318 20.03 -0.56 22.12
C PRO A 318 20.89 -0.08 20.94
N VAL A 319 20.38 -0.20 19.70
CA VAL A 319 21.06 0.23 18.46
C VAL A 319 20.49 1.56 17.93
N SER A 320 19.69 2.27 18.73
CA SER A 320 19.10 3.55 18.33
C SER A 320 20.17 4.61 18.07
N SER A 321 19.91 5.43 17.04
CA SER A 321 20.81 6.51 16.65
C SER A 321 20.72 7.69 17.61
N LEU A 322 21.75 8.53 17.66
CA LEU A 322 21.71 9.79 18.42
C LEU A 322 20.53 10.67 17.96
N ALA A 323 20.20 10.65 16.66
CA ALA A 323 19.04 11.36 16.12
C ALA A 323 17.69 10.87 16.70
N ASP A 324 17.56 9.58 17.01
CA ASP A 324 16.35 9.06 17.68
C ASP A 324 16.25 9.58 19.12
N VAL A 325 17.39 9.72 19.80
CA VAL A 325 17.44 10.30 21.15
C VAL A 325 17.14 11.79 21.14
N GLU A 326 17.66 12.52 20.14
CA GLU A 326 17.33 13.93 19.91
C GLU A 326 15.84 14.15 19.64
N ARG A 327 15.17 13.24 18.92
CA ARG A 327 13.71 13.29 18.73
C ARG A 327 12.96 13.16 20.06
N LEU A 328 13.33 12.18 20.89
CA LEU A 328 12.76 12.00 22.23
C LEU A 328 12.98 13.26 23.09
N ALA A 329 14.22 13.76 23.12
CA ALA A 329 14.55 14.97 23.87
C ALA A 329 13.73 16.17 23.37
N SER A 330 13.62 16.39 22.05
CA SER A 330 12.80 17.46 21.48
C SER A 330 11.33 17.36 21.95
N ALA A 331 10.78 16.14 22.00
CA ALA A 331 9.42 15.92 22.49
C ALA A 331 9.27 16.23 23.98
N LEU A 332 10.26 15.84 24.80
CA LEU A 332 10.27 16.14 26.25
C LEU A 332 10.39 17.64 26.52
N VAL A 333 11.23 18.36 25.76
CA VAL A 333 11.33 19.83 25.83
C VAL A 333 10.00 20.48 25.49
N ALA A 334 9.37 20.06 24.38
CA ALA A 334 8.07 20.59 23.95
C ALA A 334 6.93 20.25 24.94
N ALA A 335 7.04 19.13 25.66
CA ALA A 335 6.13 18.75 26.73
C ALA A 335 6.42 19.45 28.07
N HIS A 336 7.44 20.32 28.15
CA HIS A 336 7.95 20.94 29.38
C HIS A 336 8.43 19.95 30.46
N GLU A 337 8.79 18.72 30.07
CA GLU A 337 9.35 17.69 30.95
C GLU A 337 10.89 17.82 31.05
N THR A 338 11.35 18.97 31.55
CA THR A 338 12.77 19.38 31.50
C THR A 338 13.73 18.48 32.27
N GLU A 339 13.31 17.88 33.38
CA GLU A 339 14.13 16.92 34.14
C GLU A 339 14.44 15.66 33.32
N GLN A 340 13.40 15.04 32.74
CA GLN A 340 13.54 13.86 31.91
C GLN A 340 14.33 14.18 30.63
N ALA A 341 14.14 15.36 30.05
CA ALA A 341 14.91 15.81 28.89
C ALA A 341 16.41 15.85 29.21
N LEU A 342 16.82 16.44 30.35
CA LEU A 342 18.23 16.48 30.76
C LEU A 342 18.81 15.10 31.04
N GLU A 343 18.05 14.21 31.67
CA GLU A 343 18.49 12.84 31.92
C GLU A 343 18.83 12.12 30.61
N VAL A 344 17.91 12.19 29.63
CA VAL A 344 18.09 11.58 28.30
C VAL A 344 19.28 12.22 27.56
N LEU A 345 19.38 13.56 27.57
CA LEU A 345 20.45 14.29 26.88
C LEU A 345 21.84 14.02 27.49
N ARG A 346 21.93 13.95 28.83
CA ARG A 346 23.19 13.63 29.53
C ARG A 346 23.59 12.18 29.32
N GLY A 347 22.63 11.25 29.33
CA GLY A 347 22.86 9.85 28.99
C GLY A 347 23.39 9.69 27.57
N ALA A 348 22.81 10.43 26.61
CA ALA A 348 23.29 10.48 25.24
C ALA A 348 24.74 10.98 25.18
N LEU A 349 25.03 12.11 25.85
CA LEU A 349 26.38 12.71 25.88
C LEU A 349 27.44 11.76 26.47
N ALA A 350 27.11 11.01 27.52
CA ALA A 350 28.01 10.06 28.16
C ALA A 350 28.30 8.82 27.29
N GLY A 351 27.35 8.43 26.43
CA GLY A 351 27.45 7.24 25.57
C GLY A 351 28.11 7.48 24.21
N VAL A 352 28.44 8.73 23.85
CA VAL A 352 29.16 9.03 22.61
C VAL A 352 30.64 8.67 22.78
N GLU A 353 30.99 7.43 22.44
CA GLU A 353 32.40 7.02 22.34
C GLU A 353 33.04 7.67 21.10
N ALA A 354 34.01 8.56 21.32
CA ALA A 354 34.92 9.17 20.33
C ALA A 354 34.31 9.98 19.16
N GLY A 355 32.99 10.19 19.11
CA GLY A 355 32.34 11.18 18.24
C GLY A 355 32.21 12.53 18.94
N GLN A 356 32.33 13.65 18.23
CA GLN A 356 31.92 14.94 18.81
C GLN A 356 30.39 14.93 18.97
N PRO A 357 29.85 15.31 20.13
CA PRO A 357 28.41 15.43 20.32
C PRO A 357 27.86 16.41 19.29
N THR A 358 26.69 16.11 18.73
CA THR A 358 26.08 16.94 17.69
C THR A 358 25.77 18.34 18.20
N THR A 359 25.90 19.33 17.32
CA THR A 359 25.48 20.71 17.56
C THR A 359 24.03 20.80 18.06
N ARG A 360 23.14 19.93 17.53
CA ARG A 360 21.73 19.83 17.95
C ARG A 360 21.57 19.35 19.39
N LEU A 361 22.35 18.37 19.84
CA LEU A 361 22.30 17.89 21.22
C LEU A 361 22.66 19.01 22.20
N TRP A 362 23.74 19.77 21.92
CA TRP A 362 24.12 20.93 22.72
C TRP A 362 23.08 22.05 22.70
N SER A 363 22.45 22.29 21.55
CA SER A 363 21.33 23.23 21.45
C SER A 363 20.18 22.84 22.37
N LEU A 364 19.79 21.55 22.38
CA LEU A 364 18.71 21.07 23.26
C LEU A 364 19.10 21.14 24.74
N ILE A 365 20.35 20.83 25.11
CA ILE A 365 20.84 20.98 26.48
C ILE A 365 20.76 22.45 26.93
N GLY A 366 21.23 23.36 26.07
CA GLY A 366 21.16 24.80 26.32
C GLY A 366 19.73 25.30 26.47
N ASP A 367 18.82 24.85 25.60
CA ASP A 367 17.40 25.22 25.65
C ASP A 367 16.74 24.75 26.96
N VAL A 368 17.05 23.53 27.43
CA VAL A 368 16.48 23.02 28.68
C VAL A 368 17.03 23.77 29.90
N HIS A 369 18.34 24.00 29.98
CA HIS A 369 18.94 24.78 31.07
C HIS A 369 18.42 26.23 31.08
N TYR A 370 18.24 26.83 29.91
CA TYR A 370 17.64 28.15 29.76
C TYR A 370 16.21 28.20 30.33
N VAL A 371 15.35 27.23 29.98
CA VAL A 371 13.97 27.16 30.51
C VAL A 371 13.96 26.98 32.03
N ARG A 372 14.97 26.31 32.59
CA ARG A 372 15.15 26.11 34.03
C ARG A 372 15.80 27.30 34.74
N GLN A 373 16.21 28.35 34.01
CA GLN A 373 16.96 29.50 34.52
C GLN A 373 18.36 29.16 35.06
N GLU A 374 18.91 28.02 34.63
CA GLU A 374 20.27 27.57 34.93
C GLU A 374 21.22 28.21 33.89
N TYR A 375 21.39 29.53 33.99
CA TYR A 375 22.02 30.34 32.94
C TYR A 375 23.51 30.04 32.74
N ALA A 376 24.22 29.56 33.75
CA ALA A 376 25.64 29.21 33.63
C ALA A 376 25.83 27.97 32.73
N GLU A 377 25.04 26.93 32.97
CA GLU A 377 25.04 25.70 32.20
C GLU A 377 24.50 25.92 30.79
N ALA A 378 23.47 26.77 30.64
CA ALA A 378 22.96 27.17 29.33
C ALA A 378 24.02 27.92 28.51
N LEU A 379 24.75 28.86 29.13
CA LEU A 379 25.84 29.60 28.50
C LEU A 379 26.91 28.64 27.96
N ASP A 380 27.36 27.69 28.79
CA ASP A 380 28.36 26.69 28.39
C ASP A 380 27.88 25.82 27.22
N ALA A 381 26.63 25.36 27.26
CA ALA A 381 26.06 24.54 26.19
C ALA A 381 25.97 25.31 24.86
N PHE A 382 25.48 26.54 24.87
CA PHE A 382 25.43 27.37 23.67
C PHE A 382 26.81 27.80 23.17
N ALA A 383 27.81 27.95 24.05
CA ALA A 383 29.20 28.17 23.63
C ALA A 383 29.76 27.00 22.81
N ARG A 384 29.39 25.75 23.16
CA ARG A 384 29.73 24.56 22.35
C ARG A 384 29.07 24.60 20.97
N VAL A 385 27.80 25.03 20.90
CA VAL A 385 27.09 25.20 19.62
C VAL A 385 27.80 26.24 18.74
N ALA A 386 28.16 27.39 19.30
CA ALA A 386 28.81 28.46 18.55
C ALA A 386 30.23 28.10 18.08
N ALA A 387 30.97 27.30 18.86
CA ALA A 387 32.31 26.84 18.49
C ALA A 387 32.31 25.90 17.27
N ASP A 388 31.21 25.17 17.05
CA ASP A 388 31.05 24.23 15.94
C ASP A 388 30.63 24.90 14.62
N GLY A 389 30.40 26.22 14.64
CA GLY A 389 29.92 26.99 13.51
C GLY A 389 28.42 27.26 13.58
N ASP A 390 28.02 28.25 14.38
CA ASP A 390 26.64 28.74 14.39
C ASP A 390 26.39 29.66 13.18
N GLU A 391 25.74 29.12 12.15
CA GLU A 391 25.34 29.86 10.96
C GLU A 391 24.13 30.78 11.20
N SER A 392 23.33 30.51 12.24
CA SER A 392 22.09 31.24 12.52
C SER A 392 22.30 32.49 13.37
N GLY A 393 23.36 32.52 14.18
CA GLY A 393 23.58 33.53 15.20
C GLY A 393 22.79 33.31 16.49
N ARG A 394 21.92 32.29 16.53
CA ARG A 394 21.06 31.97 17.68
C ARG A 394 21.88 31.60 18.90
N ALA A 395 22.94 30.82 18.75
CA ALA A 395 23.78 30.40 19.86
C ALA A 395 24.49 31.61 20.48
N TRP A 396 24.98 32.55 19.67
CA TRP A 396 25.57 33.80 20.14
C TRP A 396 24.55 34.66 20.89
N LEU A 397 23.32 34.78 20.36
CA LEU A 397 22.23 35.51 21.00
C LEU A 397 21.88 34.92 22.37
N MET A 398 21.71 33.60 22.44
CA MET A 398 21.36 32.89 23.66
C MET A 398 22.48 32.94 24.70
N GLN A 399 23.75 32.84 24.28
CA GLN A 399 24.90 33.06 25.17
C GLN A 399 24.87 34.49 25.74
N GLY A 400 24.71 35.49 24.88
CA GLY A 400 24.67 36.90 25.29
C GLY A 400 23.54 37.19 26.27
N TYR A 401 22.37 36.58 26.07
CA TYR A 401 21.27 36.64 27.03
C TYR A 401 21.63 35.96 28.36
N CYS A 402 22.19 34.75 28.34
CA CYS A 402 22.56 34.05 29.57
C CYS A 402 23.64 34.80 30.36
N ALA A 403 24.65 35.35 29.68
CA ALA A 403 25.68 36.19 30.29
C ALA A 403 25.09 37.46 30.93
N LEU A 404 24.07 38.04 30.30
CA LEU A 404 23.36 39.21 30.83
C LEU A 404 22.62 38.89 32.13
N GLU A 405 21.89 37.77 32.20
CA GLU A 405 21.19 37.34 33.42
C GLU A 405 22.16 36.93 34.54
N LEU A 406 23.37 36.45 34.19
CA LEU A 406 24.45 36.19 35.13
C LEU A 406 25.18 37.46 35.62
N GLY A 407 24.82 38.65 35.12
CA GLY A 407 25.48 39.92 35.45
C GLY A 407 26.85 40.10 34.81
N LYS A 408 27.26 39.23 33.88
CA LYS A 408 28.54 39.32 33.17
C LYS A 408 28.43 40.30 32.02
N ARG A 409 28.36 41.59 32.35
CA ARG A 409 28.07 42.69 31.42
C ARG A 409 28.96 42.68 30.17
N ASP A 410 30.28 42.64 30.35
CA ASP A 410 31.23 42.78 29.23
C ASP A 410 31.15 41.57 28.28
N GLU A 411 31.08 40.36 28.84
CA GLU A 411 30.89 39.13 28.07
C GLU A 411 29.56 39.17 27.29
N ALA A 412 28.48 39.63 27.93
CA ALA A 412 27.18 39.78 27.28
C ALA A 412 27.24 40.77 26.10
N LEU A 413 27.91 41.92 26.24
CA LEU A 413 28.07 42.90 25.16
C LEU A 413 28.83 42.32 23.96
N ASP A 414 29.92 41.61 24.21
CA ASP A 414 30.72 41.00 23.14
C ASP A 414 29.94 39.93 22.37
N LEU A 415 29.22 39.06 23.09
CA LEU A 415 28.41 37.99 22.51
C LEU A 415 27.21 38.53 21.73
N LEU A 416 26.51 39.52 22.27
CA LEU A 416 25.37 40.16 21.61
C LEU A 416 25.80 40.98 20.40
N ALA A 417 26.99 41.61 20.43
CA ALA A 417 27.54 42.29 19.27
C ALA A 417 27.78 41.30 18.12
N ARG A 418 28.32 40.10 18.40
CA ARG A 418 28.45 39.04 17.39
C ARG A 418 27.08 38.60 16.87
N ALA A 419 26.09 38.40 17.75
CA ALA A 419 24.73 38.05 17.37
C ALA A 419 24.07 39.13 16.48
N SER A 420 24.37 40.41 16.70
CA SER A 420 23.83 41.51 15.89
C SER A 420 24.35 41.53 14.45
N GLY A 421 25.44 40.82 14.16
CA GLY A 421 25.91 40.61 12.79
C GLY A 421 25.01 39.70 11.95
N PHE A 422 24.04 39.02 12.56
CA PHE A 422 23.09 38.14 11.89
C PHE A 422 21.74 38.84 11.74
N ALA A 423 21.28 38.99 10.49
CA ALA A 423 20.08 39.77 10.16
C ALA A 423 18.81 39.31 10.89
N GLU A 424 18.67 38.01 11.17
CA GLU A 424 17.50 37.47 11.89
C GLU A 424 17.46 37.89 13.37
N HIS A 425 18.60 38.23 13.95
CA HIS A 425 18.75 38.50 15.38
C HIS A 425 19.19 39.92 15.72
N GLU A 426 19.48 40.75 14.72
CA GLU A 426 19.96 42.14 14.86
C GLU A 426 19.10 42.97 15.82
N ASP A 427 17.78 43.05 15.57
CA ASP A 427 16.86 43.85 16.37
C ASP A 427 16.77 43.40 17.83
N LEU A 428 16.83 42.09 18.07
CA LEU A 428 16.75 41.52 19.41
C LEU A 428 18.07 41.69 20.15
N ALA A 429 19.19 41.41 19.48
CA ALA A 429 20.53 41.62 20.01
C ALA A 429 20.75 43.09 20.40
N GLN A 430 20.35 44.04 19.54
CA GLN A 430 20.51 45.47 19.82
C GLN A 430 19.69 45.92 21.04
N ARG A 431 18.47 45.40 21.21
CA ARG A 431 17.65 45.67 22.40
C ARG A 431 18.32 45.12 23.68
N LEU A 432 18.90 43.93 23.62
CA LEU A 432 19.62 43.33 24.73
C LEU A 432 20.92 44.10 25.05
N ILE A 433 21.64 44.60 24.04
CA ILE A 433 22.81 45.48 24.22
C ILE A 433 22.43 46.75 24.98
N GLN A 434 21.34 47.42 24.60
CA GLN A 434 20.84 48.60 25.32
C GLN A 434 20.39 48.28 26.76
N ARG A 435 19.95 47.05 27.03
CA ARG A 435 19.69 46.59 28.40
C ARG A 435 21.00 46.38 29.17
N ALA A 436 21.99 45.72 28.57
CA ALA A 436 23.30 45.48 29.16
C ALA A 436 24.03 46.78 29.53
N LEU A 437 23.98 47.80 28.66
CA LEU A 437 24.62 49.11 28.91
C LEU A 437 24.03 49.88 30.11
N ARG A 438 22.80 49.55 30.52
CA ARG A 438 22.11 50.18 31.66
C ARG A 438 22.40 49.48 32.99
N LEU A 439 23.00 48.29 32.97
CA LEU A 439 23.48 47.65 34.19
C LEU A 439 24.68 48.46 34.70
N LYS A 440 24.73 48.72 36.01
CA LYS A 440 25.92 49.33 36.64
C LYS A 440 26.95 48.23 36.88
N ASP A 441 28.23 48.56 36.72
CA ASP A 441 29.32 47.64 37.01
C ASP A 441 29.20 47.21 38.49
N SER A 442 29.09 45.90 38.71
CA SER A 442 28.92 45.27 40.02
C SER A 442 30.22 45.25 40.82
#